data_AF-A0A2Z6REP3-F1
#
_entry.id   AF-A0A2Z6REP3-F1
#
_cell.length_a   1.000
_cell.length_b   1.000
_cell.length_c   1.000
_cell.angle_alpha   90.00
_cell.angle_beta   90.00
_cell.angle_gamma   90.00
#
_symmetry.space_group_name_H-M   'P 1'
#
loop_
_entity.id
_entity.type
_entity.pdbx_description
1 polymer ?
#
loop_
_entity_poly.entity_id
_entity_poly.type
_entity_poly.pdbx_seq_one_letter_code
_entity_poly.pdbx_strand_id
1 'polypeptide(L)'
;MTVSLTCLILGETSFSDTFTIVISENPVINNAVMNYVDLQIGHLKSLICTNIEIEPAKSRELKLWKVNISEGEESLLKDVTENNIKQKLSARELIANQSFGKFFDKVKLKEEKENIHIIIKVPAATGKEKELNLSQNNQICWQENLDLTPESIVKFLMKQEGVKDDFSKPHKLCANRCKFERKGREESFHKAYDSILIQYLNVQRAIKENLDLNDRLYYPLFALQSAPGGGKTFFIDEFASFKNDDFDSYLQKKPDAELIINELRNSVSICISYNGSSSYNPNIDGDGGEMGLVMRIIWSYFFDGTKLPWNFFYNQFKGKFCSLDILTAIESIIHHSGKSVFLCVDEIMKIDPPNIINLLASLYVPYQSLAVKDKRFRFIVSTLDAVRLWDIQTSSGRDINWIPLRRLELSESIDLFSKLIEKLGPDRPDRVFIINKCISDCNGHPRTLESLYELLSKNNTALETYNFATIIEVLTKEIRPWYGDITFSIVKLALLGEPVDLKRKVEVKDKELSVKDLITSGIYINSVTEDTTNLKVIPTLSLVSLYYFSMTNDEDGNAKTVAKMLKDIF
;
A
#
# COMPACT_ATOMS: atom_id res chain seq x y z
N MET A 1 24.60 1.40 12.00
CA MET A 1 25.15 2.45 11.10
C MET A 1 25.09 2.01 9.63
N THR A 2 25.17 2.95 8.69
CA THR A 2 25.02 2.73 7.24
C THR A 2 26.20 3.36 6.46
N VAL A 3 26.60 2.73 5.36
CA VAL A 3 27.58 3.25 4.38
C VAL A 3 26.84 3.51 3.07
N SER A 4 27.14 4.64 2.43
CA SER A 4 26.49 5.08 1.20
C SER A 4 27.53 5.14 0.09
N LEU A 5 27.22 4.57 -1.08
CA LEU A 5 28.09 4.59 -2.25
C LEU A 5 27.36 5.22 -3.43
N THR A 6 27.90 6.31 -3.96
CA THR A 6 27.41 6.95 -5.17
C THR A 6 27.96 6.22 -6.40
N CYS A 7 27.06 5.80 -7.29
CA CYS A 7 27.33 4.96 -8.43
C CYS A 7 26.89 5.67 -9.72
N LEU A 8 27.61 5.42 -10.81
CA LEU A 8 27.29 5.90 -12.15
C LEU A 8 27.35 4.75 -13.17
N ILE A 9 26.44 4.72 -14.13
CA ILE A 9 26.50 3.75 -15.24
C ILE A 9 27.52 4.25 -16.28
N LEU A 10 28.36 3.34 -16.79
CA LEU A 10 29.35 3.64 -17.82
C LEU A 10 28.63 4.09 -19.10
N GLY A 11 28.89 5.34 -19.51
CA GLY A 11 28.23 5.99 -20.64
C GLY A 11 27.49 7.26 -20.22
N GLU A 12 27.07 7.32 -18.95
CA GLU A 12 26.55 8.54 -18.35
C GLU A 12 27.68 9.51 -18.05
N THR A 13 27.40 10.81 -18.13
CA THR A 13 28.41 11.86 -18.03
C THR A 13 28.11 12.93 -17.00
N SER A 14 26.97 12.82 -16.28
CA SER A 14 26.60 13.80 -15.26
C SER A 14 26.40 13.22 -13.86
N PHE A 15 26.62 14.06 -12.85
CA PHE A 15 26.28 13.76 -11.46
C PHE A 15 24.77 13.59 -11.24
N SER A 16 23.93 14.21 -12.09
CA SER A 16 22.47 14.00 -12.04
C SER A 16 22.04 12.58 -12.35
N ASP A 17 22.87 11.82 -13.07
CA ASP A 17 22.59 10.45 -13.51
C ASP A 17 23.12 9.42 -12.49
N THR A 18 23.65 9.90 -11.36
CA THR A 18 24.14 9.03 -10.29
C THR A 18 23.00 8.47 -9.46
N PHE A 19 23.23 7.30 -8.87
CA PHE A 19 22.34 6.69 -7.90
C PHE A 19 23.14 6.18 -6.72
N THR A 20 22.46 5.93 -5.60
CA THR A 20 23.14 5.61 -4.34
C THR A 20 22.81 4.22 -3.85
N ILE A 21 23.84 3.44 -3.51
CA ILE A 21 23.71 2.14 -2.84
C ILE A 21 23.96 2.33 -1.35
N VAL A 22 22.95 2.06 -0.53
CA VAL A 22 23.05 2.10 0.93
C VAL A 22 23.27 0.69 1.48
N ILE A 23 24.37 0.50 2.22
CA ILE A 23 24.77 -0.76 2.86
C ILE A 23 24.63 -0.59 4.38
N SER A 24 23.74 -1.34 5.01
CA SER A 24 23.61 -1.39 6.48
C SER A 24 24.78 -2.15 7.12
N GLU A 25 24.90 -2.10 8.45
CA GLU A 25 25.90 -2.92 9.18
C GLU A 25 25.67 -4.42 9.02
N ASN A 26 24.40 -4.81 8.89
CA ASN A 26 23.95 -6.18 8.74
C ASN A 26 23.05 -6.30 7.49
N PRO A 27 23.61 -6.20 6.27
CA PRO A 27 22.80 -6.25 5.06
C PRO A 27 22.21 -7.65 4.87
N VAL A 28 20.94 -7.68 4.47
CA VAL A 28 20.28 -8.91 4.01
C VAL A 28 20.57 -9.07 2.53
N ILE A 29 21.36 -10.08 2.17
CA ILE A 29 21.74 -10.37 0.79
C ILE A 29 21.41 -11.84 0.54
N ASN A 30 20.60 -12.12 -0.49
CA ASN A 30 20.13 -13.48 -0.80
C ASN A 30 19.47 -14.18 0.42
N ASN A 31 18.64 -13.45 1.19
CA ASN A 31 17.96 -13.91 2.39
C ASN A 31 18.88 -14.31 3.57
N ALA A 32 20.15 -13.95 3.55
CA ALA A 32 21.09 -14.12 4.66
C ALA A 32 21.52 -12.77 5.22
N VAL A 33 21.53 -12.65 6.55
CA VAL A 33 22.13 -11.51 7.25
C VAL A 33 23.65 -11.70 7.26
N MET A 34 24.39 -10.79 6.64
CA MET A 34 25.85 -10.82 6.65
C MET A 34 26.44 -9.67 7.47
N ASN A 35 27.63 -9.86 8.02
CA ASN A 35 28.38 -8.79 8.67
C ASN A 35 29.12 -7.97 7.60
N TYR A 36 29.17 -6.65 7.77
CA TYR A 36 29.96 -5.74 6.91
C TYR A 36 31.40 -6.20 6.65
N VAL A 37 32.08 -6.78 7.65
CA VAL A 37 33.48 -7.23 7.53
C VAL A 37 33.64 -8.39 6.55
N ASP A 38 32.59 -9.20 6.40
CA ASP A 38 32.56 -10.39 5.55
C ASP A 38 32.03 -10.10 4.14
N LEU A 39 31.68 -8.84 3.84
CA LEU A 39 31.19 -8.45 2.52
C LEU A 39 32.28 -8.58 1.46
N GLN A 40 31.92 -9.21 0.35
CA GLN A 40 32.73 -9.30 -0.85
C GLN A 40 32.14 -8.41 -1.95
N ILE A 41 32.96 -8.03 -2.94
CA ILE A 41 32.51 -7.27 -4.11
C ILE A 41 31.40 -8.02 -4.87
N GLY A 42 31.37 -9.36 -4.85
CA GLY A 42 30.28 -10.15 -5.42
C GLY A 42 28.92 -9.83 -4.79
N HIS A 43 28.89 -9.62 -3.48
CA HIS A 43 27.67 -9.23 -2.77
C HIS A 43 27.23 -7.81 -3.15
N LEU A 44 28.19 -6.90 -3.32
CA LEU A 44 27.94 -5.55 -3.85
C LEU A 44 27.36 -5.59 -5.27
N LYS A 45 27.88 -6.46 -6.16
CA LYS A 45 27.31 -6.67 -7.50
C LYS A 45 25.86 -7.13 -7.44
N SER A 46 25.50 -8.04 -6.54
CA SER A 46 24.11 -8.48 -6.34
C SER A 46 23.21 -7.35 -5.83
N LEU A 47 23.70 -6.53 -4.89
CA LEU A 47 22.97 -5.35 -4.40
C LEU A 47 22.77 -4.30 -5.50
N ILE A 48 23.80 -4.06 -6.32
CA ILE A 48 23.73 -3.17 -7.47
C ILE A 48 22.70 -3.71 -8.47
N CYS A 49 22.77 -4.97 -8.87
CA CYS A 49 21.77 -5.60 -9.75
C CYS A 49 20.34 -5.40 -9.23
N THR A 50 20.12 -5.56 -7.92
CA THR A 50 18.81 -5.34 -7.30
C THR A 50 18.37 -3.87 -7.41
N ASN A 51 19.29 -2.91 -7.26
CA ASN A 51 19.00 -1.48 -7.34
C ASN A 51 18.82 -0.97 -8.77
N ILE A 52 19.56 -1.51 -9.74
CA ILE A 52 19.44 -1.15 -11.16
C ILE A 52 18.50 -2.12 -11.92
N GLU A 53 17.73 -2.92 -11.19
CA GLU A 53 16.69 -3.83 -11.69
C GLU A 53 17.16 -4.82 -12.78
N ILE A 54 18.43 -5.26 -12.70
CA ILE A 54 18.98 -6.33 -13.52
C ILE A 54 18.84 -7.66 -12.78
N GLU A 55 18.47 -8.72 -13.50
CA GLU A 55 18.35 -10.07 -12.96
C GLU A 55 19.58 -10.45 -12.10
N PRO A 56 19.43 -10.87 -10.83
CA PRO A 56 20.55 -11.16 -9.93
C PRO A 56 21.54 -12.20 -10.49
N ALA A 57 21.08 -13.09 -11.38
CA ALA A 57 21.91 -14.05 -12.09
C ALA A 57 23.00 -13.36 -12.95
N LYS A 58 22.73 -12.18 -13.50
CA LYS A 58 23.66 -11.37 -14.30
C LYS A 58 24.65 -10.56 -13.45
N SER A 59 24.58 -10.64 -12.13
CA SER A 59 25.54 -9.97 -11.24
C SER A 59 26.99 -10.39 -11.49
N ARG A 60 27.22 -11.59 -12.05
CA ARG A 60 28.55 -12.07 -12.45
C ARG A 60 29.11 -11.35 -13.67
N GLU A 61 28.24 -10.81 -14.51
CA GLU A 61 28.57 -10.16 -15.79
C GLU A 61 28.82 -8.65 -15.62
N LEU A 62 28.39 -8.05 -14.49
CA LEU A 62 28.68 -6.65 -14.17
C LEU A 62 30.20 -6.43 -14.04
N LYS A 63 30.70 -5.36 -14.67
CA LYS A 63 32.04 -4.84 -14.39
C LYS A 63 31.92 -3.57 -13.57
N LEU A 64 32.69 -3.51 -12.49
CA LEU A 64 32.70 -2.41 -11.54
C LEU A 64 34.11 -1.82 -11.47
N TRP A 65 34.22 -0.50 -11.47
CA TRP A 65 35.47 0.20 -11.19
C TRP A 65 35.27 1.16 -10.02
N LYS A 66 36.16 1.08 -9.03
CA LYS A 66 36.28 2.10 -8.00
C LYS A 66 36.93 3.35 -8.60
N VAL A 67 36.28 4.48 -8.37
CA VAL A 67 36.75 5.82 -8.71
C VAL A 67 36.57 6.73 -7.49
N ASN A 68 37.08 7.95 -7.58
CA ASN A 68 36.86 9.01 -6.61
C ASN A 68 36.82 10.32 -7.40
N ILE A 69 35.62 10.73 -7.80
CA ILE A 69 35.43 11.88 -8.70
C ILE A 69 34.52 12.86 -8.00
N SER A 70 35.00 14.07 -7.78
CA SER A 70 34.21 15.17 -7.22
C SER A 70 33.38 15.86 -8.31
N GLU A 71 32.35 16.61 -7.93
CA GLU A 71 31.49 17.33 -8.88
C GLU A 71 32.29 18.29 -9.78
N GLY A 72 33.34 18.94 -9.24
CA GLY A 72 34.25 19.79 -10.01
C GLY A 72 35.07 19.06 -11.08
N GLU A 73 35.09 17.72 -11.06
CA GLU A 73 35.81 16.85 -11.99
C GLU A 73 34.88 16.16 -12.99
N GLU A 74 33.59 16.53 -13.05
CA GLU A 74 32.57 15.95 -13.94
C GLU A 74 33.02 15.92 -15.41
N SER A 75 33.79 16.91 -15.87
CA SER A 75 34.35 16.94 -17.22
C SER A 75 35.22 15.73 -17.59
N LEU A 76 35.80 15.03 -16.61
CA LEU A 76 36.59 13.81 -16.81
C LEU A 76 35.74 12.61 -17.23
N LEU A 77 34.42 12.65 -16.97
CA LEU A 77 33.48 11.58 -17.34
C LEU A 77 33.21 11.53 -18.84
N LYS A 78 33.51 12.61 -19.58
CA LYS A 78 33.32 12.66 -21.03
C LYS A 78 34.26 11.70 -21.77
N ASP A 79 33.69 10.97 -22.72
CA ASP A 79 34.35 9.97 -23.56
C ASP A 79 35.08 8.88 -22.73
N VAL A 80 34.55 8.54 -21.55
CA VAL A 80 35.02 7.40 -20.76
C VAL A 80 34.42 6.12 -21.33
N THR A 81 35.28 5.17 -21.64
CA THR A 81 34.93 3.86 -22.18
C THR A 81 35.59 2.78 -21.33
N GLU A 82 35.12 1.55 -21.48
CA GLU A 82 35.72 0.40 -20.79
C GLU A 82 37.24 0.30 -21.01
N ASN A 83 37.72 0.67 -22.20
CA ASN A 83 39.13 0.54 -22.57
C ASN A 83 40.02 1.63 -21.96
N ASN A 84 39.47 2.81 -21.67
CA ASN A 84 40.26 3.96 -21.20
C ASN A 84 40.01 4.35 -19.73
N ILE A 85 38.99 3.78 -19.08
CA ILE A 85 38.58 4.15 -17.72
C ILE A 85 39.70 4.07 -16.68
N LYS A 86 40.59 3.07 -16.80
CA LYS A 86 41.74 2.90 -15.89
C LYS A 86 42.76 4.04 -16.03
N GLN A 87 42.95 4.57 -17.23
CA GLN A 87 43.92 5.62 -17.52
C GLN A 87 43.33 7.02 -17.29
N LYS A 88 42.08 7.26 -17.71
CA LYS A 88 41.41 8.56 -17.58
C LYS A 88 41.04 8.90 -16.13
N LEU A 89 40.52 7.92 -15.39
CA LEU A 89 39.95 8.17 -14.04
C LEU A 89 40.78 7.54 -12.93
N SER A 90 42.00 7.07 -13.23
CA SER A 90 42.81 6.26 -12.33
C SER A 90 42.04 5.08 -11.70
N ALA A 91 41.08 4.55 -12.46
CA ALA A 91 40.05 3.66 -11.93
C ALA A 91 40.61 2.27 -11.63
N ARG A 92 40.16 1.68 -10.51
CA ARG A 92 40.55 0.32 -10.12
C ARG A 92 39.40 -0.66 -10.27
N GLU A 93 39.59 -1.67 -11.11
CA GLU A 93 38.58 -2.72 -11.31
C GLU A 93 38.37 -3.54 -10.04
N LEU A 94 37.09 -3.78 -9.70
CA LEU A 94 36.67 -4.50 -8.50
C LEU A 94 36.29 -5.94 -8.86
N ILE A 95 37.04 -6.90 -8.31
CA ILE A 95 36.88 -8.33 -8.60
C ILE A 95 36.01 -8.99 -7.51
N ALA A 96 35.07 -9.85 -7.92
CA ALA A 96 34.00 -10.36 -7.07
C ALA A 96 34.44 -11.01 -5.74
N ASN A 97 35.56 -11.74 -5.73
CA ASN A 97 36.06 -12.44 -4.54
C ASN A 97 36.87 -11.55 -3.57
N GLN A 98 37.06 -10.27 -3.89
CA GLN A 98 37.80 -9.37 -3.03
C GLN A 98 36.91 -8.83 -1.91
N SER A 99 37.50 -8.62 -0.73
CA SER A 99 36.80 -8.02 0.40
C SER A 99 36.42 -6.57 0.11
N PHE A 100 35.17 -6.21 0.43
CA PHE A 100 34.61 -4.87 0.29
C PHE A 100 35.42 -3.83 1.10
N GLY A 101 35.77 -4.16 2.34
CA GLY A 101 36.49 -3.26 3.24
C GLY A 101 37.89 -2.86 2.75
N LYS A 102 38.50 -3.64 1.84
CA LYS A 102 39.78 -3.30 1.20
C LYS A 102 39.69 -2.07 0.29
N PHE A 103 38.50 -1.79 -0.24
CA PHE A 103 38.26 -0.72 -1.21
C PHE A 103 37.45 0.42 -0.62
N PHE A 104 36.64 0.14 0.38
CA PHE A 104 35.63 1.04 0.92
C PHE A 104 35.82 1.17 2.44
N ASP A 105 36.75 2.06 2.80
CA ASP A 105 37.01 2.43 4.19
C ASP A 105 35.89 3.33 4.70
N LYS A 106 35.29 2.97 5.84
CA LYS A 106 34.14 3.68 6.42
C LYS A 106 34.46 5.12 6.80
N VAL A 107 35.69 5.43 7.19
CA VAL A 107 36.11 6.77 7.60
C VAL A 107 36.24 7.65 6.36
N LYS A 108 36.94 7.17 5.32
CA LYS A 108 37.13 7.91 4.07
C LYS A 108 35.82 8.17 3.33
N LEU A 109 34.91 7.20 3.30
CA LEU A 109 33.60 7.38 2.66
C LEU A 109 32.70 8.41 3.36
N LYS A 110 32.97 8.75 4.62
CA LYS A 110 32.26 9.85 5.29
C LYS A 110 32.80 11.23 4.90
N GLU A 111 34.06 11.30 4.51
CA GLU A 111 34.73 12.52 4.04
C GLU A 111 34.43 12.78 2.54
N GLU A 112 34.18 11.71 1.76
CA GLU A 112 33.97 11.75 0.30
C GLU A 112 32.50 11.54 -0.12
N LYS A 113 31.52 11.80 0.74
CA LYS A 113 30.11 11.39 0.54
C LYS A 113 29.48 11.81 -0.79
N GLU A 114 29.92 12.92 -1.35
CA GLU A 114 29.35 13.53 -2.57
C GLU A 114 30.08 13.08 -3.84
N ASN A 115 31.20 12.37 -3.72
CA ASN A 115 31.97 11.92 -4.87
C ASN A 115 31.30 10.70 -5.52
N ILE A 116 31.54 10.51 -6.82
CA ILE A 116 31.24 9.23 -7.48
C ILE A 116 32.27 8.21 -7.01
N HIS A 117 31.78 7.10 -6.47
CA HIS A 117 32.60 6.06 -5.87
C HIS A 117 32.78 4.86 -6.80
N ILE A 118 31.80 4.58 -7.67
CA ILE A 118 31.78 3.40 -8.54
C ILE A 118 31.23 3.74 -9.92
N ILE A 119 31.92 3.28 -10.98
CA ILE A 119 31.37 3.24 -12.34
C ILE A 119 31.03 1.79 -12.71
N ILE A 120 29.87 1.59 -13.34
CA ILE A 120 29.26 0.28 -13.58
C ILE A 120 29.05 0.05 -15.07
N LYS A 121 29.63 -1.01 -15.63
CA LYS A 121 29.24 -1.49 -16.95
C LYS A 121 28.26 -2.65 -16.82
N VAL A 122 27.08 -2.45 -17.40
CA VAL A 122 26.03 -3.46 -17.53
C VAL A 122 26.27 -4.33 -18.78
N PRO A 123 25.96 -5.64 -18.76
CA PRO A 123 26.09 -6.50 -19.93
C PRO A 123 25.09 -6.10 -21.03
N ALA A 124 25.55 -6.07 -22.29
CA ALA A 124 24.72 -5.73 -23.44
C ALA A 124 23.74 -6.87 -23.77
N ALA A 125 22.47 -6.53 -24.00
CA ALA A 125 21.46 -7.49 -24.45
C ALA A 125 21.71 -7.85 -25.92
N THR A 126 22.03 -9.11 -26.21
CA THR A 126 22.05 -9.64 -27.58
C THR A 126 20.62 -9.74 -28.12
N GLY A 127 20.18 -8.73 -28.86
CA GLY A 127 18.89 -8.71 -29.56
C GLY A 127 18.86 -7.58 -30.59
N LYS A 128 19.10 -7.93 -31.87
CA LYS A 128 18.94 -7.17 -33.13
C LYS A 128 18.66 -5.65 -33.03
N GLU A 129 19.62 -4.88 -33.54
CA GLU A 129 19.54 -3.46 -33.87
C GLU A 129 18.23 -3.07 -34.60
N LYS A 130 17.48 -2.16 -33.99
CA LYS A 130 16.88 -1.03 -34.71
C LYS A 130 17.39 0.22 -34.02
N GLU A 131 18.16 1.01 -34.76
CA GLU A 131 18.76 2.28 -34.34
C GLU A 131 17.70 3.20 -33.71
N LEU A 132 17.87 3.50 -32.43
CA LEU A 132 17.23 4.62 -31.75
C LEU A 132 18.31 5.68 -31.54
N ASN A 133 18.31 6.69 -32.41
CA ASN A 133 19.03 7.93 -32.19
C ASN A 133 18.45 8.62 -30.94
N LEU A 134 19.10 8.41 -29.79
CA LEU A 134 18.87 9.20 -28.58
C LEU A 134 19.78 10.41 -28.62
N SER A 135 19.25 11.51 -29.13
CA SER A 135 19.72 12.83 -28.76
C SER A 135 18.55 13.80 -28.67
N GLN A 136 18.52 14.52 -27.54
CA GLN A 136 17.74 15.72 -27.20
C GLN A 136 16.44 15.49 -26.42
N ASN A 137 16.50 15.99 -25.18
CA ASN A 137 15.38 16.48 -24.39
C ASN A 137 14.29 17.08 -25.27
N ASN A 138 13.12 16.45 -25.26
CA ASN A 138 11.81 17.07 -25.35
C ASN A 138 10.81 16.09 -24.76
N GLN A 139 9.80 16.61 -24.06
CA GLN A 139 8.56 15.89 -23.78
C GLN A 139 8.02 15.32 -25.09
N ILE A 140 8.25 14.03 -25.34
CA ILE A 140 7.67 13.32 -26.45
C ILE A 140 6.80 12.23 -25.83
N CYS A 141 5.51 12.57 -25.67
CA CYS A 141 4.45 11.57 -25.70
C CYS A 141 4.71 10.71 -26.94
N TRP A 142 4.85 9.39 -26.78
CA TRP A 142 5.14 8.52 -27.92
C TRP A 142 3.94 8.58 -28.87
N GLN A 143 4.04 9.41 -29.91
CA GLN A 143 3.11 9.51 -31.03
C GLN A 143 3.25 8.28 -31.95
N GLU A 144 3.12 7.06 -31.39
CA GLU A 144 2.41 6.06 -32.18
C GLU A 144 0.94 6.50 -32.10
N ASN A 145 0.34 6.81 -33.25
CA ASN A 145 -1.08 7.14 -33.40
C ASN A 145 -1.95 5.97 -32.93
N LEU A 146 -1.97 5.68 -31.63
CA LEU A 146 -2.97 4.86 -31.03
C LEU A 146 -4.24 5.70 -31.07
N ASP A 147 -5.11 5.36 -32.01
CA ASP A 147 -6.48 5.83 -31.94
C ASP A 147 -7.02 5.49 -30.55
N LEU A 148 -7.36 6.51 -29.75
CA LEU A 148 -7.77 6.32 -28.34
C LEU A 148 -9.24 5.88 -28.25
N THR A 149 -9.71 5.13 -29.24
CA THR A 149 -11.01 4.48 -29.18
C THR A 149 -10.93 3.25 -28.27
N PRO A 150 -12.01 2.93 -27.52
CA PRO A 150 -12.11 1.71 -26.72
C PRO A 150 -11.64 0.44 -27.47
N GLU A 151 -12.08 0.28 -28.71
CA GLU A 151 -11.72 -0.84 -29.59
C GLU A 151 -10.22 -0.95 -29.85
N SER A 152 -9.59 0.17 -30.20
CA SER A 152 -8.18 0.25 -30.54
C SER A 152 -7.29 0.03 -29.32
N ILE A 153 -7.68 0.59 -28.17
CA ILE A 153 -7.01 0.38 -26.89
C ILE A 153 -7.05 -1.10 -26.51
N VAL A 154 -8.23 -1.74 -26.54
CA VAL A 154 -8.37 -3.16 -26.23
C VAL A 154 -7.53 -4.02 -27.18
N LYS A 155 -7.60 -3.77 -28.48
CA LYS A 155 -6.82 -4.49 -29.49
C LYS A 155 -5.31 -4.35 -29.27
N PHE A 156 -4.85 -3.20 -28.80
CA PHE A 156 -3.46 -2.97 -28.45
C PHE A 156 -3.05 -3.71 -27.19
N LEU A 157 -3.85 -3.59 -26.12
CA LEU A 157 -3.58 -4.20 -24.82
C LEU A 157 -3.56 -5.73 -24.90
N MET A 158 -4.51 -6.34 -25.61
CA MET A 158 -4.61 -7.79 -25.75
C MET A 158 -3.45 -8.45 -26.52
N LYS A 159 -2.58 -7.66 -27.15
CA LYS A 159 -1.37 -8.15 -27.84
C LYS A 159 -0.10 -8.07 -26.99
N GLN A 160 -0.18 -7.47 -25.80
CA GLN A 160 0.99 -7.26 -24.97
C GLN A 160 1.37 -8.54 -24.21
N GLU A 161 2.63 -8.64 -23.83
CA GLU A 161 3.06 -9.67 -22.89
C GLU A 161 2.51 -9.38 -21.48
N GLY A 162 2.25 -10.44 -20.72
CA GLY A 162 1.74 -10.33 -19.34
C GLY A 162 0.23 -10.09 -19.21
N VAL A 163 -0.52 -10.11 -20.31
CA VAL A 163 -1.99 -10.09 -20.28
C VAL A 163 -2.54 -11.28 -19.48
N LYS A 164 -3.63 -11.05 -18.75
CA LYS A 164 -4.29 -12.08 -17.94
C LYS A 164 -4.98 -13.13 -18.80
N ASP A 165 -5.01 -14.34 -18.26
CA ASP A 165 -5.77 -15.46 -18.85
C ASP A 165 -7.23 -15.49 -18.35
N ASP A 166 -7.50 -14.85 -17.20
CA ASP A 166 -8.82 -14.85 -16.54
C ASP A 166 -9.19 -13.43 -16.06
N PHE A 167 -10.07 -12.78 -16.80
CA PHE A 167 -10.58 -11.43 -16.50
C PHE A 167 -11.74 -11.42 -15.49
N SER A 168 -12.22 -12.59 -15.06
CA SER A 168 -13.27 -12.67 -14.03
C SER A 168 -12.73 -12.43 -12.62
N LYS A 169 -11.41 -12.53 -12.44
CA LYS A 169 -10.76 -12.37 -11.14
C LYS A 169 -10.10 -11.00 -11.02
N PRO A 170 -10.56 -10.16 -10.08
CA PRO A 170 -9.88 -8.89 -9.80
C PRO A 170 -8.47 -9.16 -9.26
N HIS A 171 -7.61 -8.15 -9.36
CA HIS A 171 -6.30 -8.19 -8.69
C HIS A 171 -6.50 -8.31 -7.17
N LYS A 172 -5.79 -9.22 -6.52
CA LYS A 172 -5.91 -9.44 -5.07
C LYS A 172 -5.00 -8.48 -4.32
N LEU A 173 -5.56 -7.61 -3.47
CA LEU A 173 -4.78 -6.61 -2.73
C LEU A 173 -4.27 -7.15 -1.39
N CYS A 174 -5.07 -7.98 -0.72
CA CYS A 174 -4.75 -8.56 0.58
C CYS A 174 -4.20 -9.98 0.40
N ALA A 175 -3.00 -10.26 0.92
CA ALA A 175 -2.46 -11.62 0.89
C ALA A 175 -3.31 -12.62 1.70
N ASN A 176 -3.99 -12.15 2.77
CA ASN A 176 -4.72 -12.97 3.76
C ASN A 176 -3.94 -14.23 4.18
N ARG A 177 -2.76 -14.04 4.78
CA ARG A 177 -1.84 -15.13 5.14
C ARG A 177 -2.45 -16.13 6.13
N CYS A 178 -3.30 -15.63 7.02
CA CYS A 178 -3.99 -16.42 8.04
C CYS A 178 -5.21 -17.18 7.49
N LYS A 179 -5.62 -16.92 6.23
CA LYS A 179 -6.84 -17.47 5.61
C LYS A 179 -8.08 -17.20 6.46
N PHE A 180 -8.16 -16.01 7.05
CA PHE A 180 -9.34 -15.58 7.78
C PHE A 180 -10.52 -15.43 6.85
N GLU A 181 -11.68 -15.91 7.31
CA GLU A 181 -12.96 -15.66 6.67
C GLU A 181 -13.53 -14.33 7.17
N ARG A 182 -14.43 -13.74 6.37
CA ARG A 182 -15.18 -12.56 6.79
C ARG A 182 -16.07 -12.93 7.97
N LYS A 183 -15.92 -12.20 9.09
CA LYS A 183 -16.77 -12.28 10.28
C LYS A 183 -17.16 -10.87 10.70
N GLY A 184 -18.40 -10.67 11.16
CA GLY A 184 -18.85 -9.42 11.79
C GLY A 184 -18.84 -8.18 10.91
N ARG A 185 -18.95 -8.36 9.59
CA ARG A 185 -18.86 -7.27 8.59
C ARG A 185 -19.98 -7.31 7.57
N GLU A 186 -21.00 -8.12 7.81
CA GLU A 186 -22.20 -8.26 6.99
C GLU A 186 -22.92 -6.92 6.89
N GLU A 187 -23.01 -6.18 8.00
CA GLU A 187 -23.63 -4.86 8.03
C GLU A 187 -22.88 -3.85 7.16
N SER A 188 -21.55 -3.89 7.13
CA SER A 188 -20.75 -3.03 6.25
C SER A 188 -21.00 -3.33 4.78
N PHE A 189 -21.17 -4.61 4.40
CA PHE A 189 -21.57 -5.01 3.04
C PHE A 189 -22.97 -4.48 2.71
N HIS A 190 -23.93 -4.67 3.62
CA HIS A 190 -25.30 -4.21 3.44
C HIS A 190 -25.35 -2.68 3.31
N LYS A 191 -24.57 -1.95 4.11
CA LYS A 191 -24.46 -0.48 4.02
C LYS A 191 -23.88 -0.03 2.69
N ALA A 192 -22.91 -0.76 2.13
CA ALA A 192 -22.37 -0.49 0.81
C ALA A 192 -23.45 -0.68 -0.28
N TYR A 193 -24.19 -1.79 -0.24
CA TYR A 193 -25.29 -2.04 -1.16
C TYR A 193 -26.43 -1.02 -1.02
N ASP A 194 -26.79 -0.64 0.21
CA ASP A 194 -27.76 0.41 0.48
C ASP A 194 -27.34 1.73 -0.15
N SER A 195 -26.07 2.11 -0.01
CA SER A 195 -25.54 3.35 -0.55
C SER A 195 -25.60 3.37 -2.09
N ILE A 196 -25.32 2.23 -2.72
CA ILE A 196 -25.44 2.03 -4.17
C ILE A 196 -26.90 2.12 -4.62
N LEU A 197 -27.82 1.46 -3.89
CA LEU A 197 -29.25 1.46 -4.19
C LEU A 197 -29.85 2.87 -4.07
N ILE A 198 -29.58 3.57 -2.98
CA ILE A 198 -30.06 4.94 -2.75
C ILE A 198 -29.59 5.85 -3.88
N GLN A 199 -28.33 5.75 -4.26
CA GLN A 199 -27.78 6.55 -5.35
C GLN A 199 -28.51 6.27 -6.67
N TYR A 200 -28.74 5.00 -6.99
CA TYR A 200 -29.50 4.63 -8.18
C TYR A 200 -30.93 5.22 -8.17
N LEU A 201 -31.64 5.06 -7.06
CA LEU A 201 -33.00 5.57 -6.91
C LEU A 201 -33.06 7.09 -7.06
N ASN A 202 -32.08 7.82 -6.52
CA ASN A 202 -31.97 9.27 -6.67
C ASN A 202 -31.80 9.69 -8.14
N VAL A 203 -30.93 9.00 -8.90
CA VAL A 203 -30.77 9.26 -10.35
C VAL A 203 -32.06 8.94 -11.11
N GLN A 204 -32.73 7.83 -10.83
CA GLN A 204 -34.00 7.48 -11.49
C GLN A 204 -35.10 8.50 -11.20
N ARG A 205 -35.16 8.99 -9.95
CA ARG A 205 -36.08 10.05 -9.56
C ARG A 205 -35.79 11.35 -10.31
N ALA A 206 -34.52 11.76 -10.39
CA ALA A 206 -34.11 12.95 -11.13
C ALA A 206 -34.50 12.87 -12.62
N ILE A 207 -34.33 11.70 -13.26
CA ILE A 207 -34.79 11.45 -14.63
C ILE A 207 -36.32 11.63 -14.74
N LYS A 208 -37.07 10.98 -13.83
CA LYS A 208 -38.54 11.04 -13.84
C LYS A 208 -39.08 12.46 -13.63
N GLU A 209 -38.40 13.25 -12.81
CA GLU A 209 -38.76 14.63 -12.47
C GLU A 209 -38.14 15.67 -13.44
N ASN A 210 -37.42 15.24 -14.49
CA ASN A 210 -36.70 16.11 -15.43
C ASN A 210 -35.76 17.12 -14.74
N LEU A 211 -35.07 16.68 -13.69
CA LEU A 211 -34.07 17.47 -12.98
C LEU A 211 -32.70 17.43 -13.67
N ASP A 212 -31.83 18.39 -13.33
CA ASP A 212 -30.48 18.46 -13.88
C ASP A 212 -29.59 17.34 -13.33
N LEU A 213 -29.23 16.38 -14.20
CA LEU A 213 -28.32 15.27 -13.88
C LEU A 213 -26.86 15.69 -13.77
N ASN A 214 -26.53 16.98 -13.91
CA ASN A 214 -25.20 17.49 -13.59
C ASN A 214 -25.03 17.82 -12.11
N ASP A 215 -26.08 17.69 -11.30
CA ASP A 215 -25.98 17.90 -9.85
C ASP A 215 -25.14 16.79 -9.20
N ARG A 216 -24.05 17.22 -8.55
CA ARG A 216 -23.07 16.36 -7.87
C ARG A 216 -23.66 15.61 -6.68
N LEU A 217 -24.80 16.07 -6.12
CA LEU A 217 -25.52 15.41 -5.03
C LEU A 217 -26.06 14.02 -5.43
N TYR A 218 -26.31 13.77 -6.72
CA TYR A 218 -26.72 12.45 -7.22
C TYR A 218 -25.57 11.44 -7.33
N TYR A 219 -24.33 11.88 -7.11
CA TYR A 219 -23.12 11.10 -7.33
C TYR A 219 -22.20 11.13 -6.11
N PRO A 220 -22.65 10.62 -4.94
CA PRO A 220 -21.85 10.61 -3.73
C PRO A 220 -20.55 9.80 -3.89
N LEU A 221 -19.59 10.05 -3.00
CA LEU A 221 -18.38 9.24 -2.82
C LEU A 221 -18.68 8.11 -1.83
N PHE A 222 -18.49 6.86 -2.24
CA PHE A 222 -18.54 5.73 -1.31
C PHE A 222 -17.17 5.53 -0.68
N ALA A 223 -17.06 5.67 0.64
CA ALA A 223 -15.79 5.68 1.33
C ALA A 223 -15.75 4.73 2.54
N LEU A 224 -14.66 3.97 2.65
CA LEU A 224 -14.34 3.10 3.76
C LEU A 224 -13.28 3.76 4.65
N GLN A 225 -13.52 3.81 5.96
CA GLN A 225 -12.49 4.23 6.91
C GLN A 225 -12.37 3.26 8.08
N SER A 226 -11.11 2.96 8.41
CA SER A 226 -10.70 2.40 9.70
C SER A 226 -9.22 2.70 9.92
N ALA A 227 -8.77 2.58 11.18
CA ALA A 227 -7.34 2.66 11.52
C ALA A 227 -6.50 1.66 10.69
N PRO A 228 -5.18 1.89 10.53
CA PRO A 228 -4.28 0.91 9.93
C PRO A 228 -4.43 -0.47 10.56
N GLY A 229 -4.66 -1.49 9.73
CA GLY A 229 -4.88 -2.85 10.22
C GLY A 229 -6.34 -3.15 10.57
N GLY A 230 -7.25 -2.20 10.42
CA GLY A 230 -8.70 -2.39 10.53
C GLY A 230 -9.34 -3.17 9.37
N GLY A 231 -8.55 -3.86 8.53
CA GLY A 231 -9.05 -4.78 7.49
C GLY A 231 -9.73 -4.13 6.28
N LYS A 232 -9.38 -2.89 5.89
CA LYS A 232 -9.91 -2.22 4.67
C LYS A 232 -9.64 -3.02 3.40
N THR A 233 -8.37 -3.35 3.16
CA THR A 233 -7.93 -4.09 1.98
C THR A 233 -8.61 -5.46 1.87
N PHE A 234 -8.76 -6.18 2.99
CA PHE A 234 -9.49 -7.45 3.02
C PHE A 234 -10.98 -7.28 2.70
N PHE A 235 -11.62 -6.22 3.23
CA PHE A 235 -12.99 -5.90 2.87
C PHE A 235 -13.14 -5.63 1.38
N ILE A 236 -12.23 -4.86 0.77
CA ILE A 236 -12.25 -4.56 -0.66
C ILE A 236 -12.18 -5.84 -1.49
N ASP A 237 -11.23 -6.73 -1.20
CA ASP A 237 -11.08 -8.00 -1.93
C ASP A 237 -12.34 -8.86 -1.85
N GLU A 238 -12.92 -8.98 -0.65
CA GLU A 238 -14.15 -9.75 -0.43
C GLU A 238 -15.35 -9.09 -1.12
N PHE A 239 -15.50 -7.77 -1.03
CA PHE A 239 -16.61 -7.04 -1.65
C PHE A 239 -16.55 -7.10 -3.18
N ALA A 240 -15.35 -6.97 -3.75
CA ALA A 240 -15.10 -7.08 -5.18
C ALA A 240 -15.29 -8.51 -5.73
N SER A 241 -15.32 -9.53 -4.87
CA SER A 241 -15.53 -10.91 -5.30
C SER A 241 -16.99 -11.22 -5.67
N PHE A 242 -17.93 -10.34 -5.33
CA PHE A 242 -19.35 -10.43 -5.73
C PHE A 242 -19.97 -11.82 -5.48
N LYS A 243 -19.76 -12.36 -4.27
CA LYS A 243 -20.29 -13.66 -3.87
C LYS A 243 -21.81 -13.65 -3.92
N ASN A 244 -22.39 -14.69 -4.52
CA ASN A 244 -23.85 -14.84 -4.60
C ASN A 244 -24.50 -14.90 -3.23
N ASP A 245 -23.86 -15.55 -2.25
CA ASP A 245 -24.38 -15.66 -0.89
C ASP A 245 -24.59 -14.28 -0.22
N ASP A 246 -23.68 -13.33 -0.46
CA ASP A 246 -23.79 -11.96 0.07
C ASP A 246 -24.98 -11.22 -0.58
N PHE A 247 -25.14 -11.41 -1.89
CA PHE A 247 -26.26 -10.85 -2.65
C PHE A 247 -27.60 -11.45 -2.25
N ASP A 248 -27.69 -12.77 -2.12
CA ASP A 248 -28.91 -13.46 -1.75
C ASP A 248 -29.30 -13.09 -0.30
N SER A 249 -28.33 -13.01 0.61
CA SER A 249 -28.56 -12.53 1.98
C SER A 249 -29.10 -11.10 2.03
N TYR A 250 -28.56 -10.22 1.19
CA TYR A 250 -29.05 -8.84 1.09
C TYR A 250 -30.45 -8.76 0.47
N LEU A 251 -30.72 -9.50 -0.61
CA LEU A 251 -32.03 -9.54 -1.28
C LEU A 251 -33.15 -10.10 -0.40
N GLN A 252 -32.84 -11.04 0.49
CA GLN A 252 -33.80 -11.51 1.50
C GLN A 252 -34.30 -10.38 2.40
N LYS A 253 -33.46 -9.38 2.68
CA LYS A 253 -33.82 -8.20 3.48
C LYS A 253 -34.40 -7.07 2.64
N LYS A 254 -33.95 -6.92 1.39
CA LYS A 254 -34.38 -5.87 0.45
C LYS A 254 -34.66 -6.44 -0.96
N PRO A 255 -35.83 -7.06 -1.18
CA PRO A 255 -36.18 -7.65 -2.47
C PRO A 255 -36.24 -6.62 -3.61
N ASP A 256 -36.57 -5.37 -3.29
CA ASP A 256 -36.64 -4.25 -4.23
C ASP A 256 -35.26 -3.84 -4.81
N ALA A 257 -34.17 -4.35 -4.25
CA ALA A 257 -32.82 -4.12 -4.74
C ALA A 257 -32.39 -5.04 -5.89
N GLU A 258 -33.25 -5.96 -6.35
CA GLU A 258 -32.93 -7.01 -7.34
C GLU A 258 -32.25 -6.46 -8.60
N LEU A 259 -32.75 -5.36 -9.15
CA LEU A 259 -32.18 -4.71 -10.34
C LEU A 259 -30.71 -4.32 -10.13
N ILE A 260 -30.37 -3.77 -8.97
CA ILE A 260 -29.02 -3.32 -8.64
C ILE A 260 -28.10 -4.48 -8.30
N ILE A 261 -28.61 -5.50 -7.62
CA ILE A 261 -27.84 -6.70 -7.37
C ILE A 261 -27.53 -7.44 -8.68
N ASN A 262 -28.46 -7.52 -9.62
CA ASN A 262 -28.22 -8.08 -10.95
C ASN A 262 -27.22 -7.24 -11.75
N GLU A 263 -27.24 -5.91 -11.62
CA GLU A 263 -26.21 -5.02 -12.19
C GLU A 263 -24.81 -5.36 -11.63
N LEU A 264 -24.69 -5.50 -10.31
CA LEU A 264 -23.42 -5.85 -9.65
C LEU A 264 -22.94 -7.27 -10.03
N ARG A 265 -23.84 -8.25 -10.09
CA ARG A 265 -23.55 -9.60 -10.62
C ARG A 265 -23.02 -9.55 -12.06
N ASN A 266 -23.54 -8.62 -12.86
CA ASN A 266 -23.12 -8.38 -14.24
C ASN A 266 -22.04 -7.29 -14.37
N SER A 267 -21.24 -7.09 -13.32
CA SER A 267 -20.10 -6.17 -13.34
C SER A 267 -18.77 -6.93 -13.31
N VAL A 268 -17.73 -6.33 -13.88
CA VAL A 268 -16.33 -6.69 -13.58
C VAL A 268 -15.83 -5.79 -12.45
N SER A 269 -15.14 -6.39 -11.48
CA SER A 269 -14.49 -5.64 -10.42
C SER A 269 -13.02 -5.38 -10.75
N ILE A 270 -12.55 -4.19 -10.41
CA ILE A 270 -11.15 -3.77 -10.59
C ILE A 270 -10.66 -3.31 -9.23
N CYS A 271 -9.61 -3.92 -8.72
CA CYS A 271 -9.02 -3.54 -7.44
C CYS A 271 -7.66 -2.90 -7.67
N ILE A 272 -7.46 -1.68 -7.20
CA ILE A 272 -6.19 -0.98 -7.25
C ILE A 272 -5.78 -0.54 -5.84
N SER A 273 -4.48 -0.36 -5.63
CA SER A 273 -3.95 0.18 -4.38
C SER A 273 -2.85 1.20 -4.67
N TYR A 274 -2.71 2.18 -3.79
CA TYR A 274 -1.54 3.07 -3.72
C TYR A 274 -0.53 2.61 -2.67
N ASN A 275 -0.62 1.35 -2.26
CA ASN A 275 0.24 0.69 -1.29
C ASN A 275 0.77 -0.66 -1.86
N GLY A 276 1.68 -1.30 -1.14
CA GLY A 276 2.16 -2.65 -1.46
C GLY A 276 2.84 -2.74 -2.83
N SER A 277 2.42 -3.71 -3.64
CA SER A 277 3.00 -4.05 -4.96
C SER A 277 2.86 -2.94 -6.01
N SER A 278 2.00 -1.96 -5.75
CA SER A 278 1.78 -0.80 -6.58
C SER A 278 1.81 0.46 -5.71
N SER A 279 2.81 0.59 -4.84
CA SER A 279 2.94 1.76 -3.97
C SER A 279 3.04 3.06 -4.77
N TYR A 280 2.45 4.14 -4.26
CA TYR A 280 2.62 5.48 -4.82
C TYR A 280 4.05 5.98 -4.62
N ASN A 281 4.65 6.56 -5.66
CA ASN A 281 5.94 7.22 -5.62
C ASN A 281 5.81 8.68 -6.09
N PRO A 282 5.92 9.68 -5.19
CA PRO A 282 5.79 11.09 -5.55
C PRO A 282 6.92 11.59 -6.46
N ASN A 283 8.04 10.87 -6.55
CA ASN A 283 9.17 11.22 -7.42
C ASN A 283 8.98 10.76 -8.87
N ILE A 284 7.93 9.98 -9.16
CA ILE A 284 7.61 9.53 -10.51
C ILE A 284 6.50 10.43 -11.06
N ASP A 285 6.86 11.24 -12.05
CA ASP A 285 5.90 12.13 -12.72
C ASP A 285 4.73 11.33 -13.29
N GLY A 286 3.52 11.76 -12.95
CA GLY A 286 2.26 11.15 -13.34
C GLY A 286 1.89 9.82 -12.66
N ASP A 287 2.67 9.29 -11.70
CA ASP A 287 2.24 8.13 -10.88
C ASP A 287 1.11 8.53 -9.90
N GLY A 288 1.03 9.82 -9.60
CA GLY A 288 -0.10 10.45 -8.93
C GLY A 288 -1.11 11.05 -9.92
N GLY A 289 -2.30 11.40 -9.40
CA GLY A 289 -3.33 12.08 -10.19
C GLY A 289 -4.03 11.17 -11.20
N GLU A 290 -4.59 11.77 -12.26
CA GLU A 290 -5.45 11.07 -13.22
C GLU A 290 -4.71 10.01 -14.05
N MET A 291 -3.52 10.32 -14.58
CA MET A 291 -2.73 9.38 -15.38
C MET A 291 -2.38 8.12 -14.57
N GLY A 292 -1.89 8.30 -13.34
CA GLY A 292 -1.58 7.20 -12.45
C GLY A 292 -2.79 6.33 -12.15
N LEU A 293 -3.97 6.93 -11.96
CA LEU A 293 -5.23 6.20 -11.79
C LEU A 293 -5.61 5.39 -13.04
N VAL A 294 -5.59 6.01 -14.22
CA VAL A 294 -5.88 5.35 -15.52
C VAL A 294 -4.96 4.15 -15.72
N MET A 295 -3.67 4.34 -15.51
CA MET A 295 -2.69 3.28 -15.66
C MET A 295 -2.91 2.13 -14.67
N ARG A 296 -3.29 2.43 -13.42
CA ARG A 296 -3.62 1.39 -12.41
C ARG A 296 -4.87 0.62 -12.77
N ILE A 297 -5.90 1.30 -13.30
CA ILE A 297 -7.14 0.68 -13.79
C ILE A 297 -6.82 -0.30 -14.92
N ILE A 298 -6.05 0.14 -15.92
CA ILE A 298 -5.65 -0.68 -17.07
C ILE A 298 -4.79 -1.86 -16.63
N TRP A 299 -3.76 -1.60 -15.82
CA TRP A 299 -2.87 -2.64 -15.31
C TRP A 299 -3.64 -3.69 -14.51
N SER A 300 -4.47 -3.25 -13.56
CA SER A 300 -5.22 -4.15 -12.69
C SER A 300 -6.23 -4.99 -13.45
N TYR A 301 -6.86 -4.46 -14.50
CA TYR A 301 -7.81 -5.23 -15.29
C TYR A 301 -7.13 -6.16 -16.31
N PHE A 302 -6.23 -5.62 -17.15
CA PHE A 302 -5.70 -6.35 -18.31
C PHE A 302 -4.49 -7.24 -18.01
N PHE A 303 -3.69 -6.93 -16.98
CA PHE A 303 -2.39 -7.57 -16.79
C PHE A 303 -2.30 -8.39 -15.51
N ASP A 304 -1.61 -9.52 -15.61
CA ASP A 304 -1.24 -10.33 -14.45
C ASP A 304 -0.03 -9.69 -13.79
N GLY A 305 -0.22 -9.12 -12.59
CA GLY A 305 0.85 -8.45 -11.85
C GLY A 305 2.02 -9.36 -11.47
N THR A 306 1.86 -10.69 -11.55
CA THR A 306 2.97 -11.64 -11.38
C THR A 306 3.81 -11.80 -12.64
N LYS A 307 3.21 -11.62 -13.82
CA LYS A 307 3.89 -11.67 -15.13
C LYS A 307 4.46 -10.30 -15.51
N LEU A 308 3.72 -9.23 -15.24
CA LEU A 308 4.12 -7.85 -15.51
C LEU A 308 3.87 -6.97 -14.27
N PRO A 309 4.87 -6.83 -13.37
CA PRO A 309 4.75 -6.02 -12.17
C PRO A 309 4.50 -4.53 -12.49
N TRP A 310 3.87 -3.81 -11.56
CA TRP A 310 3.44 -2.42 -11.72
C TRP A 310 4.53 -1.49 -12.28
N ASN A 311 5.74 -1.51 -11.72
CA ASN A 311 6.82 -0.60 -12.15
C ASN A 311 7.24 -0.84 -13.61
N PHE A 312 7.29 -2.11 -14.05
CA PHE A 312 7.60 -2.46 -15.43
C PHE A 312 6.50 -1.99 -16.38
N PHE A 313 5.24 -2.27 -16.03
CA PHE A 313 4.09 -1.77 -16.77
C PHE A 313 4.12 -0.24 -16.87
N TYR A 314 4.32 0.44 -15.74
CA TYR A 314 4.32 1.89 -15.70
C TYR A 314 5.38 2.48 -16.63
N ASN A 315 6.63 2.02 -16.52
CA ASN A 315 7.71 2.51 -17.36
C ASN A 315 7.52 2.19 -18.85
N GLN A 316 6.95 1.03 -19.16
CA GLN A 316 6.68 0.61 -20.53
C GLN A 316 5.56 1.43 -21.19
N PHE A 317 4.52 1.80 -20.44
CA PHE A 317 3.29 2.35 -21.02
C PHE A 317 3.00 3.82 -20.67
N LYS A 318 3.73 4.44 -19.72
CA LYS A 318 3.47 5.84 -19.31
C LYS A 318 3.45 6.80 -20.49
N GLY A 319 4.37 6.63 -21.44
CA GLY A 319 4.47 7.46 -22.65
C GLY A 319 3.37 7.23 -23.70
N LYS A 320 2.57 6.15 -23.57
CA LYS A 320 1.50 5.76 -24.50
C LYS A 320 0.10 6.14 -24.00
N PHE A 321 -0.05 6.30 -22.69
CA PHE A 321 -1.34 6.62 -22.06
C PHE A 321 -1.40 8.03 -21.48
N CYS A 322 -0.46 8.92 -21.84
CA CYS A 322 -0.39 10.29 -21.32
C CYS A 322 -1.69 11.09 -21.51
N SER A 323 -2.42 10.83 -22.60
CA SER A 323 -3.65 11.53 -22.98
C SER A 323 -4.91 10.69 -22.80
N LEU A 324 -4.81 9.51 -22.20
CA LEU A 324 -5.96 8.64 -21.98
C LEU A 324 -6.68 9.06 -20.69
N ASP A 325 -7.96 9.43 -20.80
CA ASP A 325 -8.79 9.77 -19.64
C ASP A 325 -9.43 8.54 -18.98
N ILE A 326 -9.99 8.73 -17.78
CA ILE A 326 -10.61 7.65 -17.01
C ILE A 326 -11.84 7.10 -17.74
N LEU A 327 -12.66 7.95 -18.36
CA LEU A 327 -13.89 7.52 -19.01
C LEU A 327 -13.59 6.54 -20.15
N THR A 328 -12.66 6.89 -21.02
CA THR A 328 -12.21 6.08 -22.15
C THR A 328 -11.57 4.77 -21.68
N ALA A 329 -10.80 4.80 -20.58
CA ALA A 329 -10.25 3.58 -19.97
C ALA A 329 -11.35 2.65 -19.45
N ILE A 330 -12.39 3.18 -18.81
CA ILE A 330 -13.55 2.42 -18.34
C ILE A 330 -14.38 1.89 -19.52
N GLU A 331 -14.62 2.70 -20.54
CA GLU A 331 -15.32 2.30 -21.77
C GLU A 331 -14.56 1.20 -22.52
N SER A 332 -13.23 1.22 -22.52
CA SER A 332 -12.39 0.14 -23.06
C SER A 332 -12.64 -1.19 -22.33
N ILE A 333 -12.79 -1.14 -21.01
CA ILE A 333 -13.08 -2.32 -20.19
C ILE A 333 -14.52 -2.80 -20.40
N ILE A 334 -15.48 -1.88 -20.53
CA ILE A 334 -16.87 -2.22 -20.87
C ILE A 334 -16.93 -2.88 -22.25
N HIS A 335 -16.22 -2.32 -23.24
CA HIS A 335 -16.12 -2.88 -24.60
C HIS A 335 -15.56 -4.30 -24.57
N HIS A 336 -14.46 -4.53 -23.83
CA HIS A 336 -13.84 -5.85 -23.73
C HIS A 336 -14.70 -6.87 -22.97
N SER A 337 -15.26 -6.48 -21.82
CA SER A 337 -15.97 -7.38 -20.91
C SER A 337 -17.43 -7.61 -21.28
N GLY A 338 -18.06 -6.66 -21.99
CA GLY A 338 -19.50 -6.60 -22.17
C GLY A 338 -20.28 -6.36 -20.87
N LYS A 339 -19.64 -5.89 -19.80
CA LYS A 339 -20.18 -5.78 -18.44
C LYS A 339 -20.04 -4.36 -17.88
N SER A 340 -20.79 -4.09 -16.82
CA SER A 340 -20.59 -2.89 -15.99
C SER A 340 -19.24 -2.96 -15.26
N VAL A 341 -18.75 -1.84 -14.74
CA VAL A 341 -17.45 -1.77 -14.06
C VAL A 341 -17.60 -1.27 -12.63
N PHE A 342 -17.02 -2.00 -11.69
CA PHE A 342 -16.93 -1.61 -10.28
C PHE A 342 -15.47 -1.45 -9.86
N LEU A 343 -15.05 -0.22 -9.56
CA LEU A 343 -13.68 0.09 -9.18
C LEU A 343 -13.51 0.19 -7.66
N CYS A 344 -12.58 -0.57 -7.10
CA CYS A 344 -12.18 -0.47 -5.71
C CYS A 344 -10.78 0.17 -5.62
N VAL A 345 -10.68 1.31 -4.95
CA VAL A 345 -9.43 2.07 -4.77
C VAL A 345 -8.99 2.00 -3.31
N ASP A 346 -7.94 1.26 -3.02
CA ASP A 346 -7.39 1.15 -1.66
C ASP A 346 -6.33 2.23 -1.38
N GLU A 347 -6.41 2.84 -0.20
CA GLU A 347 -5.44 3.81 0.34
C GLU A 347 -5.28 5.08 -0.52
N ILE A 348 -6.39 5.64 -0.99
CA ILE A 348 -6.41 6.81 -1.88
C ILE A 348 -5.67 8.03 -1.30
N MET A 349 -5.62 8.16 0.03
CA MET A 349 -4.96 9.28 0.74
C MET A 349 -3.43 9.23 0.71
N LYS A 350 -2.82 8.14 0.22
CA LYS A 350 -1.37 8.08 0.02
C LYS A 350 -0.90 9.06 -1.05
N ILE A 351 -1.78 9.44 -1.96
CA ILE A 351 -1.51 10.42 -3.00
C ILE A 351 -1.42 11.82 -2.38
N ASP A 352 -0.53 12.66 -2.90
CA ASP A 352 -0.33 14.02 -2.40
C ASP A 352 -1.60 14.91 -2.52
N PRO A 353 -1.79 15.89 -1.61
CA PRO A 353 -3.00 16.72 -1.52
C PRO A 353 -3.53 17.38 -2.80
N PRO A 354 -2.72 17.98 -3.69
CA PRO A 354 -3.26 18.55 -4.92
C PRO A 354 -3.80 17.48 -5.88
N ASN A 355 -3.15 16.31 -5.92
CA ASN A 355 -3.49 15.24 -6.86
C ASN A 355 -4.76 14.48 -6.46
N ILE A 356 -5.09 14.39 -5.17
CA ILE A 356 -6.27 13.65 -4.72
C ILE A 356 -7.59 14.37 -5.02
N ILE A 357 -7.64 15.71 -4.94
CA ILE A 357 -8.82 16.50 -5.31
C ILE A 357 -9.10 16.32 -6.79
N ASN A 358 -8.07 16.46 -7.62
CA ASN A 358 -8.16 16.25 -9.05
C ASN A 358 -8.64 14.82 -9.36
N LEU A 359 -8.09 13.81 -8.70
CA LEU A 359 -8.47 12.42 -8.92
C LEU A 359 -9.93 12.13 -8.56
N LEU A 360 -10.41 12.63 -7.42
CA LEU A 360 -11.82 12.47 -7.01
C LEU A 360 -12.78 13.26 -7.91
N ALA A 361 -12.32 14.39 -8.46
CA ALA A 361 -13.05 15.13 -9.48
C ALA A 361 -13.06 14.38 -10.83
N SER A 362 -11.94 13.80 -11.29
CA SER A 362 -11.90 13.03 -12.54
C SER A 362 -12.77 11.76 -12.47
N LEU A 363 -12.93 11.14 -11.30
CA LEU A 363 -13.85 10.02 -11.09
C LEU A 363 -15.35 10.40 -11.22
N TYR A 364 -15.70 11.68 -11.12
CA TYR A 364 -17.08 12.13 -11.29
C TYR A 364 -17.56 11.94 -12.74
N VAL A 365 -16.70 12.26 -13.72
CA VAL A 365 -17.03 12.22 -15.15
C VAL A 365 -17.54 10.83 -15.59
N PRO A 366 -16.81 9.71 -15.41
CA PRO A 366 -17.32 8.40 -15.78
C PRO A 366 -18.50 7.96 -14.92
N TYR A 367 -18.57 8.39 -13.65
CA TYR A 367 -19.67 8.00 -12.78
C TYR A 367 -20.99 8.63 -13.24
N GLN A 368 -20.95 9.88 -13.67
CA GLN A 368 -22.09 10.59 -14.19
C GLN A 368 -22.47 10.12 -15.60
N SER A 369 -21.52 10.12 -16.54
CA SER A 369 -21.73 9.79 -17.96
C SER A 369 -22.32 8.39 -18.17
N LEU A 370 -21.96 7.43 -17.30
CA LEU A 370 -22.40 6.04 -17.41
C LEU A 370 -23.60 5.69 -16.54
N ALA A 371 -24.07 6.58 -15.65
CA ALA A 371 -25.16 6.27 -14.71
C ALA A 371 -26.51 5.97 -15.39
N VAL A 372 -26.75 6.56 -16.57
CA VAL A 372 -27.99 6.39 -17.34
C VAL A 372 -27.85 5.39 -18.49
N LYS A 373 -26.67 4.79 -18.65
CA LYS A 373 -26.40 3.78 -19.68
C LYS A 373 -26.77 2.38 -19.17
N ASP A 374 -26.85 1.42 -20.09
CA ASP A 374 -27.05 0.00 -19.77
C ASP A 374 -25.87 -0.56 -18.96
N LYS A 375 -24.64 -0.22 -19.36
CA LYS A 375 -23.42 -0.54 -18.63
C LYS A 375 -23.00 0.67 -17.81
N ARG A 376 -22.77 0.43 -16.52
CA ARG A 376 -22.57 1.48 -15.51
C ARG A 376 -21.19 1.40 -14.91
N PHE A 377 -20.74 2.53 -14.38
CA PHE A 377 -19.54 2.64 -13.59
C PHE A 377 -19.88 2.99 -12.15
N ARG A 378 -19.26 2.29 -11.20
CA ARG A 378 -19.35 2.57 -9.77
C ARG A 378 -17.99 2.40 -9.15
N PHE A 379 -17.76 3.04 -8.00
CA PHE A 379 -16.49 2.88 -7.31
C PHE A 379 -16.61 3.04 -5.80
N ILE A 380 -15.67 2.45 -5.08
CA ILE A 380 -15.50 2.62 -3.64
C ILE A 380 -14.04 2.95 -3.34
N VAL A 381 -13.81 3.86 -2.39
CA VAL A 381 -12.45 4.26 -1.99
C VAL A 381 -12.21 3.92 -0.52
N SER A 382 -10.96 3.59 -0.18
CA SER A 382 -10.53 3.40 1.21
C SER A 382 -9.58 4.50 1.65
N THR A 383 -9.67 4.90 2.92
CA THR A 383 -8.84 5.96 3.49
C THR A 383 -8.43 5.65 4.94
N LEU A 384 -7.23 6.11 5.32
CA LEU A 384 -6.77 6.20 6.71
C LEU A 384 -7.07 7.56 7.37
N ASP A 385 -7.48 8.53 6.57
CA ASP A 385 -7.69 9.91 6.97
C ASP A 385 -9.09 10.36 6.52
N ALA A 386 -10.07 10.16 7.40
CA ALA A 386 -11.45 10.59 7.15
C ALA A 386 -11.57 12.11 7.09
N VAL A 387 -10.82 12.82 7.95
CA VAL A 387 -10.85 14.28 8.03
C VAL A 387 -10.43 14.92 6.71
N ARG A 388 -9.35 14.42 6.11
CA ARG A 388 -8.89 14.91 4.80
C ARG A 388 -9.89 14.59 3.70
N LEU A 389 -10.60 13.46 3.78
CA LEU A 389 -11.68 13.18 2.82
C LEU A 389 -12.84 14.17 2.98
N TRP A 390 -13.20 14.56 4.21
CA TRP A 390 -14.22 15.59 4.47
C TRP A 390 -13.84 16.97 3.92
N ASP A 391 -12.57 17.37 4.07
CA ASP A 391 -12.07 18.62 3.46
C ASP A 391 -12.26 18.59 1.92
N ILE A 392 -12.10 17.42 1.31
CA ILE A 392 -12.32 17.20 -0.12
C ILE A 392 -13.80 17.14 -0.49
N GLN A 393 -14.69 16.61 0.37
CA GLN A 393 -16.15 16.69 0.17
C GLN A 393 -16.59 18.15 -0.03
N THR A 394 -16.13 19.05 0.84
CA THR A 394 -16.43 20.49 0.75
C THR A 394 -15.95 21.08 -0.58
N SER A 395 -14.78 20.66 -1.05
CA SER A 395 -14.17 21.17 -2.30
C SER A 395 -14.81 20.57 -3.56
N SER A 396 -15.23 19.30 -3.49
CA SER A 396 -15.83 18.58 -4.63
C SER A 396 -17.33 18.78 -4.76
N GLY A 397 -18.03 19.21 -3.70
CA GLY A 397 -19.48 19.34 -3.68
C GLY A 397 -20.23 18.01 -3.77
N ARG A 398 -19.56 16.89 -3.48
CA ARG A 398 -20.13 15.53 -3.51
C ARG A 398 -20.22 15.00 -2.09
N ASP A 399 -21.40 14.52 -1.69
CA ASP A 399 -21.57 13.90 -0.38
C ASP A 399 -20.73 12.63 -0.22
N ILE A 400 -20.28 12.33 1.01
CA ILE A 400 -19.61 11.07 1.32
C ILE A 400 -20.58 10.13 2.02
N ASN A 401 -20.81 8.99 1.41
CA ASN A 401 -21.49 7.86 2.01
C ASN A 401 -20.46 6.94 2.67
N TRP A 402 -20.30 7.10 3.98
CA TRP A 402 -19.38 6.31 4.78
C TRP A 402 -19.87 4.89 4.98
N ILE A 403 -18.98 3.94 4.75
CA ILE A 403 -19.14 2.51 5.01
C ILE A 403 -18.25 2.19 6.21
N PRO A 404 -18.82 2.14 7.43
CA PRO A 404 -18.03 1.95 8.64
C PRO A 404 -17.47 0.53 8.68
N LEU A 405 -16.21 0.41 9.11
CA LEU A 405 -15.58 -0.86 9.42
C LEU A 405 -15.35 -0.94 10.92
N ARG A 406 -16.30 -1.57 11.62
CA ARG A 406 -16.19 -1.78 13.07
C ARG A 406 -15.10 -2.80 13.41
N ARG A 407 -14.71 -2.76 14.68
CA ARG A 407 -13.93 -3.82 15.32
C ARG A 407 -14.78 -5.09 15.39
N LEU A 408 -14.11 -6.23 15.37
CA LEU A 408 -14.77 -7.51 15.58
C LEU A 408 -15.21 -7.64 17.03
N GLU A 409 -16.40 -8.19 17.23
CA GLU A 409 -16.84 -8.60 18.56
C GLU A 409 -15.99 -9.75 19.08
N LEU A 410 -16.05 -10.03 20.38
CA LEU A 410 -15.27 -11.11 20.98
C LEU A 410 -15.64 -12.47 20.40
N SER A 411 -16.94 -12.76 20.22
CA SER A 411 -17.44 -13.98 19.60
C SER A 411 -16.87 -14.16 18.19
N GLU A 412 -16.97 -13.13 17.36
CA GLU A 412 -16.45 -13.10 15.99
C GLU A 412 -14.92 -13.28 15.95
N SER A 413 -14.22 -12.69 16.92
CA SER A 413 -12.77 -12.82 17.07
C SER A 413 -12.38 -14.24 17.48
N ILE A 414 -13.12 -14.89 18.38
CA ILE A 414 -12.89 -16.28 18.79
C ILE A 414 -13.14 -17.23 17.62
N ASP A 415 -14.17 -16.99 16.81
CA ASP A 415 -14.48 -17.83 15.64
C ASP A 415 -13.33 -17.90 14.63
N LEU A 416 -12.55 -16.82 14.47
CA LEU A 416 -11.35 -16.82 13.64
C LEU A 416 -10.27 -17.83 14.12
N PHE A 417 -10.29 -18.20 15.40
CA PHE A 417 -9.36 -19.13 16.03
C PHE A 417 -9.95 -20.53 16.25
N SER A 418 -11.19 -20.78 15.82
CA SER A 418 -11.89 -22.08 15.93
C SER A 418 -11.00 -23.27 15.60
N LYS A 419 -10.33 -23.26 14.43
CA LYS A 419 -9.43 -24.35 14.01
C LYS A 419 -8.24 -24.58 14.94
N LEU A 420 -7.73 -23.55 15.61
CA LEU A 420 -6.64 -23.69 16.59
C LEU A 420 -7.18 -24.20 17.93
N ILE A 421 -8.36 -23.73 18.33
CA ILE A 421 -9.04 -24.17 19.55
C ILE A 421 -9.44 -25.65 19.45
N GLU A 422 -10.00 -26.07 18.30
CA GLU A 422 -10.35 -27.47 18.03
C GLU A 422 -9.13 -28.41 18.15
N LYS A 423 -7.95 -27.98 17.70
CA LYS A 423 -6.71 -28.77 17.80
C LYS A 423 -6.29 -29.07 19.24
N LEU A 424 -6.68 -28.24 20.21
CA LEU A 424 -6.36 -28.47 21.62
C LEU A 424 -7.18 -29.59 22.24
N GLY A 425 -8.30 -29.97 21.60
CA GLY A 425 -9.24 -30.96 22.10
C GLY A 425 -10.10 -30.45 23.27
N PRO A 426 -11.17 -31.19 23.61
CA PRO A 426 -12.11 -30.80 24.67
C PRO A 426 -11.51 -30.87 26.08
N ASP A 427 -10.42 -31.64 26.28
CA ASP A 427 -9.83 -31.93 27.59
C ASP A 427 -8.91 -30.82 28.14
N ARG A 428 -8.81 -29.68 27.45
CA ARG A 428 -7.93 -28.56 27.82
C ARG A 428 -8.67 -27.22 27.97
N PRO A 429 -9.72 -27.13 28.80
CA PRO A 429 -10.52 -25.91 28.96
C PRO A 429 -9.72 -24.73 29.53
N ASP A 430 -8.73 -25.01 30.38
CA ASP A 430 -7.77 -24.04 30.90
C ASP A 430 -6.94 -23.39 29.79
N ARG A 431 -6.52 -24.18 28.80
CA ARG A 431 -5.77 -23.69 27.65
C ARG A 431 -6.61 -22.81 26.73
N VAL A 432 -7.83 -23.25 26.45
CA VAL A 432 -8.80 -22.48 25.66
C VAL A 432 -9.11 -21.15 26.35
N PHE A 433 -9.26 -21.15 27.68
CA PHE A 433 -9.44 -19.92 28.46
C PHE A 433 -8.27 -18.94 28.29
N ILE A 434 -7.01 -19.41 28.37
CA ILE A 434 -5.83 -18.55 28.16
C ILE A 434 -5.83 -17.92 26.77
N ILE A 435 -6.11 -18.71 25.73
CA ILE A 435 -6.15 -18.21 24.34
C ILE A 435 -7.29 -17.21 24.16
N ASN A 436 -8.49 -17.51 24.66
CA ASN A 436 -9.63 -16.60 24.58
C ASN A 436 -9.35 -15.29 25.33
N LYS A 437 -8.61 -15.32 26.45
CA LYS A 437 -8.15 -14.11 27.13
C LYS A 437 -7.21 -13.29 26.23
N CYS A 438 -6.23 -13.92 25.57
CA CYS A 438 -5.35 -13.23 24.61
C CYS A 438 -6.14 -12.63 23.42
N ILE A 439 -7.14 -13.35 22.90
CA ILE A 439 -8.02 -12.88 21.82
C ILE A 439 -8.81 -11.65 22.28
N SER A 440 -9.37 -11.71 23.49
CA SER A 440 -10.08 -10.58 24.11
C SER A 440 -9.20 -9.33 24.20
N ASP A 441 -7.94 -9.49 24.59
CA ASP A 441 -7.02 -8.37 24.75
C ASP A 441 -6.58 -7.74 23.41
N CYS A 442 -6.73 -8.45 22.29
CA CYS A 442 -6.60 -7.88 20.95
C CYS A 442 -7.74 -6.91 20.59
N ASN A 443 -8.82 -6.87 21.39
CA ASN A 443 -9.92 -5.92 21.30
C ASN A 443 -10.55 -5.80 19.89
N GLY A 444 -10.68 -6.93 19.20
CA GLY A 444 -11.28 -7.00 17.87
C GLY A 444 -10.48 -6.33 16.74
N HIS A 445 -9.22 -5.95 16.99
CA HIS A 445 -8.38 -5.29 15.99
C HIS A 445 -7.77 -6.31 15.01
N PRO A 446 -8.14 -6.33 13.72
CA PRO A 446 -7.80 -7.43 12.82
C PRO A 446 -6.31 -7.70 12.68
N ARG A 447 -5.46 -6.67 12.54
CA ARG A 447 -4.01 -6.85 12.45
C ARG A 447 -3.40 -7.46 13.72
N THR A 448 -3.92 -7.11 14.90
CA THR A 448 -3.43 -7.69 16.17
C THR A 448 -3.87 -9.14 16.31
N LEU A 449 -5.11 -9.44 15.90
CA LEU A 449 -5.63 -10.81 15.82
C LEU A 449 -4.83 -11.67 14.82
N GLU A 450 -4.46 -11.12 13.67
CA GLU A 450 -3.59 -11.80 12.70
C GLU A 450 -2.22 -12.13 13.30
N SER A 451 -1.57 -11.16 13.97
CA SER A 451 -0.29 -11.41 14.66
C SER A 451 -0.42 -12.50 15.73
N LEU A 452 -1.46 -12.44 16.58
CA LEU A 452 -1.70 -13.47 17.58
C LEU A 452 -1.94 -14.85 16.93
N TYR A 453 -2.69 -14.91 15.84
CA TYR A 453 -2.94 -16.16 15.12
C TYR A 453 -1.67 -16.70 14.49
N GLU A 454 -0.83 -15.86 13.87
CA GLU A 454 0.46 -16.27 13.33
C GLU A 454 1.36 -16.84 14.43
N LEU A 455 1.46 -16.17 15.58
CA LEU A 455 2.21 -16.63 16.74
C LEU A 455 1.76 -18.03 17.19
N LEU A 456 0.44 -18.21 17.40
CA LEU A 456 -0.12 -19.48 17.88
C LEU A 456 -0.06 -20.58 16.82
N SER A 457 -0.23 -20.26 15.53
CA SER A 457 -0.23 -21.26 14.45
C SER A 457 1.15 -21.75 14.06
N LYS A 458 2.20 -20.92 14.20
CA LYS A 458 3.59 -21.27 13.84
C LYS A 458 4.39 -21.87 14.99
N ASN A 459 3.95 -21.68 16.24
CA ASN A 459 4.66 -22.14 17.43
C ASN A 459 3.76 -23.02 18.30
N ASN A 460 3.90 -24.34 18.18
CA ASN A 460 3.14 -25.29 18.99
C ASN A 460 3.37 -25.10 20.49
N THR A 461 4.57 -24.70 20.92
CA THR A 461 4.84 -24.41 22.33
C THR A 461 4.03 -23.20 22.81
N ALA A 462 3.90 -22.16 21.97
CA ALA A 462 3.04 -21.01 22.24
C ALA A 462 1.56 -21.41 22.26
N LEU A 463 1.12 -22.30 21.38
CA LEU A 463 -0.25 -22.81 21.36
C LEU A 463 -0.58 -23.69 22.56
N GLU A 464 0.35 -24.54 23.02
CA GLU A 464 0.04 -25.60 23.98
C GLU A 464 0.46 -25.30 25.42
N THR A 465 1.48 -24.45 25.65
CA THR A 465 2.13 -24.37 26.97
C THR A 465 2.39 -22.97 27.47
N TYR A 466 2.57 -21.96 26.61
CA TYR A 466 2.88 -20.60 27.06
C TYR A 466 1.73 -20.03 27.89
N ASN A 467 2.03 -19.55 29.10
CA ASN A 467 1.03 -18.82 29.86
C ASN A 467 0.65 -17.49 29.17
N PHE A 468 -0.41 -16.87 29.66
CA PHE A 468 -0.92 -15.60 29.15
C PHE A 468 0.17 -14.53 29.03
N ALA A 469 0.95 -14.30 30.09
CA ALA A 469 1.97 -13.25 30.14
C ALA A 469 3.05 -13.46 29.07
N THR A 470 3.51 -14.70 28.86
CA THR A 470 4.49 -15.04 27.83
C THR A 470 3.92 -14.80 26.42
N ILE A 471 2.66 -15.15 26.16
CA ILE A 471 2.04 -14.88 24.85
C ILE A 471 1.99 -13.38 24.58
N ILE A 472 1.52 -12.59 25.55
CA ILE A 472 1.43 -11.13 25.40
C ILE A 472 2.81 -10.50 25.25
N GLU A 473 3.82 -10.95 25.98
CA GLU A 473 5.20 -10.47 25.83
C GLU A 473 5.75 -10.76 24.43
N VAL A 474 5.51 -11.94 23.87
CA VAL A 474 5.95 -12.26 22.50
C VAL A 474 5.15 -11.46 21.48
N LEU A 475 3.82 -11.37 21.64
CA LEU A 475 2.95 -10.59 20.76
C LEU A 475 3.37 -9.12 20.72
N THR A 476 3.60 -8.49 21.88
CA THR A 476 4.06 -7.09 21.98
C THR A 476 5.40 -6.85 21.28
N LYS A 477 6.31 -7.83 21.27
CA LYS A 477 7.56 -7.76 20.50
C LYS A 477 7.31 -7.80 18.99
N GLU A 478 6.40 -8.64 18.52
CA GLU A 478 6.05 -8.76 17.09
C GLU A 478 5.38 -7.49 16.56
N ILE A 479 4.52 -6.86 17.35
CA ILE A 479 3.79 -5.65 16.98
C ILE A 479 4.54 -4.34 17.29
N ARG A 480 5.70 -4.41 17.94
CA ARG A 480 6.55 -3.25 18.28
C ARG A 480 6.77 -2.27 17.12
N PRO A 481 6.98 -2.70 15.85
CA PRO A 481 7.15 -1.78 14.74
C PRO A 481 5.95 -0.83 14.52
N TRP A 482 4.77 -1.18 15.01
CA TRP A 482 3.54 -0.37 14.86
C TRP A 482 3.25 0.52 16.07
N TYR A 483 3.86 0.25 17.22
CA TYR A 483 3.57 0.92 18.48
C TYR A 483 4.77 1.65 19.11
N GLY A 484 5.90 1.76 18.39
CA GLY A 484 7.14 2.36 18.90
C GLY A 484 7.00 3.81 19.41
N ASP A 485 5.98 4.51 18.92
CA ASP A 485 5.64 5.89 19.24
C ASP A 485 4.71 6.02 20.48
N ILE A 486 4.30 4.93 21.15
CA ILE A 486 3.46 5.05 22.35
C ILE A 486 4.27 5.66 23.51
N THR A 487 3.91 6.88 23.92
CA THR A 487 4.42 7.62 25.07
C THR A 487 3.40 7.70 26.20
N PHE A 488 3.82 8.15 27.38
CA PHE A 488 2.92 8.40 28.49
C PHE A 488 1.81 9.41 28.13
N SER A 489 2.12 10.44 27.35
CA SER A 489 1.13 11.44 26.90
C SER A 489 -0.02 10.82 26.12
N ILE A 490 0.27 9.84 25.26
CA ILE A 490 -0.72 9.09 24.49
C ILE A 490 -1.58 8.23 25.41
N VAL A 491 -0.94 7.50 26.34
CA VAL A 491 -1.62 6.60 27.28
C VAL A 491 -2.53 7.39 28.21
N LYS A 492 -2.03 8.52 28.73
CA LYS A 492 -2.79 9.42 29.61
C LYS A 492 -4.09 9.87 28.94
N LEU A 493 -4.04 10.30 27.68
CA LEU A 493 -5.25 10.75 26.98
C LEU A 493 -6.30 9.64 26.84
N ALA A 494 -5.88 8.40 26.57
CA ALA A 494 -6.80 7.27 26.48
C ALA A 494 -7.38 6.90 27.85
N LEU A 495 -6.56 6.91 28.91
CA LEU A 495 -7.01 6.55 30.27
C LEU A 495 -7.92 7.59 30.91
N LEU A 496 -7.82 8.87 30.53
CA LEU A 496 -8.73 9.92 31.01
C LEU A 496 -10.17 9.71 30.51
N GLY A 497 -10.37 9.05 29.36
CA GLY A 497 -11.69 8.75 28.82
C GLY A 497 -12.50 9.97 28.38
N GLU A 498 -11.88 11.14 28.27
CA GLU A 498 -12.53 12.38 27.88
C GLU A 498 -12.54 12.56 26.35
N PRO A 499 -13.56 13.22 25.76
CA PRO A 499 -13.55 13.59 24.35
C PRO A 499 -12.48 14.64 24.03
N VAL A 500 -11.67 14.38 23.00
CA VAL A 500 -10.52 15.20 22.60
C VAL A 500 -10.61 15.60 21.14
N ASP A 501 -10.27 16.85 20.82
CA ASP A 501 -10.21 17.36 19.45
C ASP A 501 -9.15 16.62 18.60
N LEU A 502 -9.52 16.24 17.38
CA LEU A 502 -8.64 15.54 16.42
C LEU A 502 -7.38 16.35 16.09
N LYS A 503 -7.43 17.68 16.14
CA LYS A 503 -6.28 18.57 15.88
C LYS A 503 -5.39 18.76 17.11
N ARG A 504 -5.82 18.32 18.31
CA ARG A 504 -5.01 18.44 19.52
C ARG A 504 -3.66 17.77 19.31
N LYS A 505 -2.59 18.51 19.57
CA LYS A 505 -1.22 18.01 19.56
C LYS A 505 -0.90 17.25 20.84
N VAL A 506 -0.16 16.16 20.66
CA VAL A 506 0.29 15.24 21.69
C VAL A 506 1.78 15.04 21.47
N GLU A 507 2.54 15.18 22.54
CA GLU A 507 3.98 14.95 22.52
C GLU A 507 4.30 13.46 22.36
N VAL A 508 5.13 13.16 21.38
CA VAL A 508 5.54 11.80 20.98
C VAL A 508 7.03 11.85 20.70
N LYS A 509 7.86 11.00 21.33
CA LYS A 509 9.33 10.91 21.17
C LYS A 509 9.93 11.80 20.06
N ASP A 510 10.48 12.95 20.46
CA ASP A 510 11.16 13.95 19.61
C ASP A 510 10.30 14.67 18.56
N LYS A 511 8.96 14.57 18.63
CA LYS A 511 8.00 15.22 17.72
C LYS A 511 6.65 15.51 18.40
N GLU A 512 5.78 16.24 17.69
CA GLU A 512 4.37 16.40 18.07
C GLU A 512 3.46 15.84 16.99
N LEU A 513 2.55 14.95 17.39
CA LEU A 513 1.53 14.38 16.52
C LEU A 513 0.15 14.85 16.97
N SER A 514 -0.75 15.12 16.03
CA SER A 514 -2.15 15.35 16.38
C SER A 514 -2.86 14.04 16.73
N VAL A 515 -3.98 14.09 17.46
CA VAL A 515 -4.83 12.91 17.70
C VAL A 515 -5.24 12.25 16.39
N LYS A 516 -5.50 13.04 15.35
CA LYS A 516 -5.71 12.57 13.98
C LYS A 516 -4.53 11.75 13.47
N ASP A 517 -3.30 12.28 13.57
CA ASP A 517 -2.09 11.58 13.13
C ASP A 517 -1.91 10.24 13.89
N LEU A 518 -2.27 10.20 15.18
CA LEU A 518 -2.23 9.00 16.02
C LEU A 518 -3.27 7.94 15.64
N ILE A 519 -4.43 8.34 15.12
CA ILE A 519 -5.43 7.42 14.55
C ILE A 519 -4.96 6.91 13.18
N THR A 520 -4.47 7.82 12.34
CA THR A 520 -3.95 7.50 11.00
C THR A 520 -2.71 6.61 11.07
N SER A 521 -1.91 6.67 12.15
CA SER A 521 -0.79 5.74 12.39
C SER A 521 -1.23 4.39 12.98
N GLY A 522 -2.46 4.30 13.51
CA GLY A 522 -3.01 3.08 14.10
C GLY A 522 -2.64 2.86 15.57
N ILE A 523 -2.08 3.88 16.22
CA ILE A 523 -1.88 3.87 17.68
C ILE A 523 -3.24 3.90 18.36
N TYR A 524 -4.07 4.87 18.00
CA TYR A 524 -5.48 4.89 18.41
C TYR A 524 -6.34 4.11 17.41
N ILE A 525 -7.19 3.23 17.93
CA ILE A 525 -8.03 2.32 17.13
C ILE A 525 -9.43 2.88 16.83
N ASN A 526 -9.60 4.20 16.96
CA ASN A 526 -10.86 4.90 16.71
C ASN A 526 -11.30 4.81 15.23
N SER A 527 -12.61 4.75 15.00
CA SER A 527 -13.23 5.09 13.71
C SER A 527 -13.78 6.51 13.78
N VAL A 528 -13.66 7.25 12.68
CA VAL A 528 -13.98 8.68 12.61
C VAL A 528 -14.98 8.91 11.46
N THR A 529 -16.04 8.11 11.43
CA THR A 529 -17.03 8.07 10.33
C THR A 529 -18.36 8.73 10.67
N GLU A 530 -18.60 9.06 11.94
CA GLU A 530 -19.85 9.69 12.41
C GLU A 530 -19.69 11.20 12.59
N ASP A 531 -20.57 11.95 11.94
CA ASP A 531 -20.92 13.37 12.09
C ASP A 531 -19.78 14.42 12.05
N THR A 532 -19.84 15.30 11.04
CA THR A 532 -18.89 16.39 10.75
C THR A 532 -18.88 17.49 11.81
N THR A 533 -19.87 17.50 12.72
CA THR A 533 -20.06 18.57 13.70
C THR A 533 -19.18 18.42 14.95
N ASN A 534 -18.69 17.21 15.24
CA ASN A 534 -17.83 16.93 16.39
C ASN A 534 -16.52 16.29 15.92
N LEU A 535 -15.52 17.12 15.61
CA LEU A 535 -14.11 16.71 15.42
C LEU A 535 -13.47 16.22 16.73
N LYS A 536 -14.23 15.56 17.61
CA LYS A 536 -13.78 15.05 18.90
C LYS A 536 -13.98 13.55 18.97
N VAL A 537 -13.03 12.88 19.60
CA VAL A 537 -13.06 11.43 19.81
C VAL A 537 -12.61 11.11 21.23
N ILE A 538 -13.09 10.02 21.81
CA ILE A 538 -12.49 9.47 23.04
C ILE A 538 -11.34 8.56 22.59
N PRO A 539 -10.06 8.96 22.78
CA PRO A 539 -8.94 8.18 22.26
C PRO A 539 -8.94 6.77 22.84
N THR A 540 -8.85 5.76 21.98
CA THR A 540 -8.96 4.36 22.39
C THR A 540 -7.70 3.60 22.03
N LEU A 541 -7.08 2.95 23.02
CA LEU A 541 -5.95 2.04 22.84
C LEU A 541 -6.43 0.59 22.94
N SER A 542 -5.70 -0.33 22.29
CA SER A 542 -5.86 -1.76 22.58
C SER A 542 -5.25 -2.11 23.94
N LEU A 543 -5.70 -3.18 24.59
CA LEU A 543 -5.06 -3.65 25.83
C LEU A 543 -3.62 -4.05 25.56
N VAL A 544 -3.34 -4.67 24.41
CA VAL A 544 -1.96 -5.00 23.98
C VAL A 544 -1.07 -3.75 23.87
N SER A 545 -1.62 -2.60 23.47
CA SER A 545 -0.91 -1.31 23.46
C SER A 545 -0.55 -0.83 24.87
N LEU A 546 -1.43 -1.05 25.86
CA LEU A 546 -1.15 -0.75 27.27
C LEU A 546 -0.11 -1.71 27.86
N TYR A 547 -0.17 -2.99 27.51
CA TYR A 547 0.87 -3.97 27.83
C TYR A 547 2.23 -3.52 27.30
N TYR A 548 2.29 -3.15 26.02
CA TYR A 548 3.49 -2.64 25.37
C TYR A 548 4.08 -1.44 26.13
N PHE A 549 3.24 -0.43 26.45
CA PHE A 549 3.68 0.72 27.23
C PHE A 549 4.24 0.30 28.60
N SER A 550 3.50 -0.54 29.34
CA SER A 550 3.93 -0.97 30.67
C SER A 550 5.30 -1.67 30.63
N MET A 551 5.56 -2.48 29.61
CA MET A 551 6.81 -3.24 29.47
C MET A 551 7.99 -2.39 28.98
N THR A 552 7.74 -1.38 28.15
CA THR A 552 8.79 -0.64 27.43
C THR A 552 9.02 0.79 27.91
N ASN A 553 8.14 1.33 28.77
CA ASN A 553 8.27 2.69 29.30
C ASN A 553 9.58 2.87 30.08
N ASP A 554 10.38 3.82 29.62
CA ASP A 554 11.60 4.34 30.25
C ASP A 554 11.41 5.76 30.82
N GLU A 555 10.26 6.39 30.58
CA GLU A 555 9.92 7.70 31.13
C GLU A 555 9.76 7.67 32.67
N ASP A 556 10.30 8.67 33.35
CA ASP A 556 10.25 8.79 34.82
C ASP A 556 8.95 9.44 35.35
N GLY A 557 8.83 9.54 36.67
CA GLY A 557 7.72 10.25 37.33
C GLY A 557 6.36 9.55 37.22
N ASN A 558 5.34 10.29 36.75
CA ASN A 558 3.98 9.77 36.62
C ASN A 558 3.90 8.62 35.63
N ALA A 559 4.70 8.66 34.55
CA ALA A 559 4.75 7.60 33.55
C ALA A 559 5.16 6.26 34.16
N LYS A 560 6.26 6.25 34.93
CA LYS A 560 6.75 5.09 35.67
C LYS A 560 5.73 4.55 36.67
N THR A 561 5.00 5.44 37.34
CA THR A 561 3.95 5.07 38.30
C THR A 561 2.78 4.38 37.60
N VAL A 562 2.29 4.96 36.50
CA VAL A 562 1.20 4.37 35.70
C VAL A 562 1.64 3.07 35.05
N ALA A 563 2.87 2.98 34.51
CA ALA A 563 3.41 1.74 33.97
C ALA A 563 3.48 0.63 35.02
N LYS A 564 3.84 0.95 36.27
CA LYS A 564 3.80 -0.01 37.39
C LYS A 564 2.38 -0.43 37.75
N MET A 565 1.45 0.52 37.87
CA MET A 565 0.04 0.21 38.14
C MET A 565 -0.57 -0.69 37.06
N LEU A 566 -0.27 -0.44 35.78
CA LEU A 566 -0.71 -1.28 34.69
C LEU A 566 -0.14 -2.71 34.82
N LYS A 567 1.13 -2.87 35.20
CA LYS A 567 1.71 -4.20 35.48
C LYS A 567 1.05 -4.92 36.65
N ASP A 568 0.57 -4.19 37.66
CA ASP A 568 -0.08 -4.79 38.82
C ASP A 568 -1.55 -5.17 38.53
N ILE A 569 -2.19 -4.50 37.56
CA ILE A 569 -3.55 -4.80 37.09
C ILE A 569 -3.57 -6.04 36.18
N PHE A 570 -2.50 -6.22 35.39
CA PHE A 570 -2.38 -7.23 34.37
C PHE A 570 -1.76 -8.55 34.85
#